data_AF-A0A1Y5RPE3-F1
#
_entry.id   AF-A0A1Y5RPE3-F1
#
_cell.length_a   1.000
_cell.length_b   1.000
_cell.length_c   1.000
_cell.angle_alpha   90.00
_cell.angle_beta   90.00
_cell.angle_gamma   90.00
#
_symmetry.space_group_name_H-M   'P 1'
#
loop_
_entity.id
_entity.type
_entity.pdbx_description
1 polymer ?
#
loop_
_entity_poly.entity_id
_entity_poly.type
_entity_poly.pdbx_seq_one_letter_code
_entity_poly.pdbx_strand_id
1 'polypeptide(L)'
;MSKSPNLVLPAIGGIALMLGAAYGFSSRNYGADTIALLEDRVEKAEARVSTASDKAKAEAERITALELAVVEAQEQAAKGTNLTSPAPQMDGTYGLGRVAMAEEIAAWDVDVLPDGRGLPVGSGNAFDGEEVFADKCASCHGDFAEGVDNWPVLAGGFDTLADEDPVKTVGSYWPHLSTVYDYVYRSMPFGEAGTLTPDETYAIVAYILYSNDLIDDEFELSNENLADFDMHNKDGFVVDDRPDLEYATWRAEPCMENCKDAVEITMRSVFLVETPPEGGTNSMMNPAKVEGLPSFSADGPSFIPEAAPKPVKAAVEPAPEPAKADDGDALIEAGKKVFKKCKACHQVGDGAKNKTGPHLNDLFGRTFGSVDGFKYSNTFKTALEEGRVWDEASLAEFLSKPKAYMKGTKMSFSGLKKDSDLQAINAYLATFGN
;
A
#
# COMPACT_ATOMS: atom_id res chain seq x y z
N MET A 1 -88.01 -4.14 -22.00
CA MET A 1 -86.59 -3.78 -22.19
C MET A 1 -86.37 -2.50 -21.39
N SER A 2 -85.39 -2.27 -20.49
CA SER A 2 -84.14 -2.93 -20.15
C SER A 2 -83.73 -2.47 -18.73
N LYS A 3 -83.39 -3.45 -17.87
CA LYS A 3 -82.35 -3.56 -16.83
C LYS A 3 -81.87 -2.34 -15.99
N SER A 4 -81.82 -2.65 -14.71
CA SER A 4 -81.34 -2.01 -13.48
C SER A 4 -79.85 -1.64 -13.42
N PRO A 5 -79.50 -0.49 -12.79
CA PRO A 5 -78.17 -0.24 -12.24
C PRO A 5 -78.29 0.22 -10.77
N ASN A 6 -78.43 -0.69 -9.80
CA ASN A 6 -78.57 -0.30 -8.39
C ASN A 6 -77.89 -1.26 -7.40
N LEU A 7 -76.77 -1.91 -7.78
CA LEU A 7 -76.08 -2.83 -6.88
C LEU A 7 -74.54 -2.65 -6.78
N VAL A 8 -73.93 -1.68 -7.49
CA VAL A 8 -72.46 -1.58 -7.55
C VAL A 8 -71.87 -0.46 -6.67
N LEU A 9 -72.68 0.52 -6.23
CA LEU A 9 -72.18 1.62 -5.40
C LEU A 9 -71.76 1.26 -3.95
N PRO A 10 -72.41 0.33 -3.22
CA PRO A 10 -72.02 0.07 -1.82
C PRO A 10 -70.75 -0.80 -1.70
N ALA A 11 -70.38 -1.56 -2.74
CA ALA A 11 -69.19 -2.41 -2.72
C ALA A 11 -67.88 -1.63 -2.91
N ILE A 12 -67.89 -0.56 -3.71
CA ILE A 12 -66.70 0.27 -3.97
C ILE A 12 -66.38 1.17 -2.77
N GLY A 13 -67.42 1.69 -2.08
CA GLY A 13 -67.25 2.50 -0.87
C GLY A 13 -66.59 1.74 0.28
N GLY A 14 -66.97 0.47 0.50
CA GLY A 14 -66.38 -0.36 1.56
C GLY A 14 -64.92 -0.73 1.32
N ILE A 15 -64.54 -1.00 0.06
CA ILE A 15 -63.16 -1.33 -0.32
C ILE A 15 -62.25 -0.11 -0.22
N ALA A 16 -62.71 1.08 -0.64
CA ALA A 16 -61.95 2.32 -0.52
C ALA A 16 -61.70 2.73 0.95
N LEU A 17 -62.67 2.50 1.83
CA LEU A 17 -62.55 2.79 3.26
C LEU A 17 -61.60 1.81 3.97
N MET A 18 -61.65 0.52 3.59
CA MET A 18 -60.70 -0.49 4.08
C MET A 18 -59.26 -0.22 3.61
N LEU A 19 -59.07 0.14 2.34
CA LEU A 19 -57.74 0.47 1.80
C LEU A 19 -57.19 1.77 2.39
N GLY A 20 -58.04 2.79 2.58
CA GLY A 20 -57.65 4.04 3.24
C GLY A 20 -57.26 3.85 4.71
N ALA A 21 -57.99 3.00 5.44
CA ALA A 21 -57.66 2.65 6.82
C ALA A 21 -56.36 1.81 6.89
N ALA A 22 -56.17 0.85 5.99
CA ALA A 22 -54.95 0.05 5.92
C ALA A 22 -53.72 0.91 5.54
N TYR A 23 -53.87 1.82 4.59
CA TYR A 23 -52.80 2.75 4.20
C TYR A 23 -52.47 3.73 5.33
N GLY A 24 -53.47 4.31 5.99
CA GLY A 24 -53.26 5.21 7.14
C GLY A 24 -52.64 4.53 8.36
N PHE A 25 -52.94 3.25 8.59
CA PHE A 25 -52.32 2.46 9.65
C PHE A 25 -50.88 2.08 9.30
N SER A 26 -50.63 1.66 8.05
CA SER A 26 -49.29 1.35 7.54
C SER A 26 -48.38 2.59 7.53
N SER A 27 -48.88 3.76 7.13
CA SER A 27 -48.11 5.01 7.14
C SER A 27 -47.82 5.51 8.55
N ARG A 28 -48.73 5.30 9.51
CA ARG A 28 -48.48 5.61 10.93
C ARG A 28 -47.41 4.72 11.54
N ASN A 29 -47.46 3.42 11.26
CA ASN A 29 -46.44 2.49 11.76
C ASN A 29 -45.08 2.78 11.13
N TYR A 30 -45.02 3.05 9.82
CA TYR A 30 -43.79 3.47 9.15
C TYR A 30 -43.19 4.76 9.75
N GLY A 31 -44.04 5.74 10.06
CA GLY A 31 -43.62 6.96 10.75
C GLY A 31 -43.07 6.69 12.15
N ALA A 32 -43.71 5.80 12.92
CA ALA A 32 -43.26 5.42 14.26
C ALA A 32 -41.92 4.65 14.22
N ASP A 33 -41.76 3.71 13.30
CA ASP A 33 -40.52 2.93 13.14
C ASP A 33 -39.35 3.83 12.68
N THR A 34 -39.63 4.80 11.80
CA THR A 34 -38.63 5.78 11.35
C THR A 34 -38.21 6.70 12.49
N ILE A 35 -39.14 7.15 13.34
CA ILE A 35 -38.85 7.96 14.51
C ILE A 35 -38.00 7.17 15.50
N ALA A 36 -38.36 5.93 15.82
CA ALA A 36 -37.59 5.08 16.72
C ALA A 36 -36.15 4.82 16.22
N LEU A 37 -35.97 4.62 14.91
CA LEU A 37 -34.65 4.47 14.29
C LEU A 37 -33.83 5.78 14.36
N LEU A 38 -34.46 6.93 14.17
CA LEU A 38 -33.79 8.22 14.27
C LEU A 38 -33.42 8.54 15.73
N GLU A 39 -34.27 8.20 16.69
CA GLU A 39 -34.00 8.33 18.12
C GLU A 39 -32.79 7.45 18.54
N ASP A 40 -32.75 6.18 18.13
CA ASP A 40 -31.59 5.28 18.37
C ASP A 40 -30.30 5.82 17.72
N ARG A 41 -30.39 6.41 16.53
CA ARG A 41 -29.24 7.02 15.85
C ARG A 41 -28.76 8.29 16.54
N VAL A 42 -29.67 9.10 17.06
CA VAL A 42 -29.34 10.30 17.84
C VAL A 42 -28.67 9.90 19.15
N GLU A 43 -29.21 8.91 19.87
CA GLU A 43 -28.62 8.39 21.10
C GLU A 43 -27.19 7.85 20.88
N LYS A 44 -26.99 7.07 19.81
CA LYS A 44 -25.65 6.59 19.42
C LYS A 44 -24.71 7.71 18.99
N ALA A 45 -25.21 8.74 18.33
CA ALA A 45 -24.42 9.91 17.94
C ALA A 45 -24.01 10.74 19.16
N GLU A 46 -24.93 10.95 20.11
CA GLU A 46 -24.66 11.63 21.38
C GLU A 46 -23.64 10.86 22.23
N ALA A 47 -23.76 9.53 22.30
CA ALA A 47 -22.77 8.68 22.96
C ALA A 47 -21.37 8.81 22.33
N ARG A 48 -21.28 8.78 21.00
CA ARG A 48 -20.00 8.98 20.27
C ARG A 48 -19.40 10.36 20.50
N VAL A 49 -20.22 11.41 20.52
CA VAL A 49 -19.76 12.78 20.81
C VAL A 49 -19.27 12.91 22.24
N SER A 50 -19.94 12.26 23.20
CA SER A 50 -19.48 12.20 24.59
C SER A 50 -18.11 11.51 24.69
N THR A 51 -17.96 10.32 24.10
CA THR A 51 -16.69 9.59 24.10
C THR A 51 -15.57 10.37 23.40
N ALA A 52 -15.85 11.03 22.28
CA ALA A 52 -14.88 11.87 21.59
C ALA A 52 -14.47 13.10 22.42
N SER A 53 -15.42 13.71 23.15
CA SER A 53 -15.14 14.81 24.09
C SER A 53 -14.28 14.34 25.26
N ASP A 54 -14.53 13.16 25.81
CA ASP A 54 -13.74 12.61 26.90
C ASP A 54 -12.32 12.23 26.46
N LYS A 55 -12.17 11.69 25.24
CA LYS A 55 -10.86 11.45 24.60
C LYS A 55 -10.09 12.77 24.40
N ALA A 56 -10.75 13.81 23.87
CA ALA A 56 -10.15 15.12 23.66
C ALA A 56 -9.69 15.78 24.99
N LYS A 57 -10.43 15.58 26.08
CA LYS A 57 -10.01 16.05 27.41
C LYS A 57 -8.80 15.29 27.94
N ALA A 58 -8.81 13.97 27.84
CA ALA A 58 -7.67 13.14 28.25
C ALA A 58 -6.40 13.50 27.45
N GLU A 59 -6.57 13.82 26.16
CA GLU A 59 -5.48 14.22 25.29
C GLU A 59 -4.97 15.64 25.61
N ALA A 60 -5.86 16.58 25.95
CA ALA A 60 -5.48 17.91 26.43
C ALA A 60 -4.74 17.86 27.78
N GLU A 61 -5.16 16.97 28.70
CA GLU A 61 -4.45 16.72 29.96
C GLU A 61 -3.07 16.10 29.71
N ARG A 62 -2.97 15.18 28.75
CA ARG A 62 -1.69 14.56 28.34
C ARG A 62 -0.75 15.58 27.69
N ILE A 63 -1.26 16.47 26.84
CA ILE A 63 -0.49 17.58 26.24
C ILE A 63 0.02 18.50 27.35
N THR A 64 -0.82 18.87 28.31
CA THR A 64 -0.41 19.71 29.45
C THR A 64 0.69 19.04 30.29
N ALA A 65 0.59 17.72 30.52
CA ALA A 65 1.61 16.94 31.22
C ALA A 65 2.93 16.85 30.42
N LEU A 66 2.84 16.68 29.10
CA LEU A 66 3.98 16.69 28.18
C LEU A 66 4.66 18.05 28.14
N GLU A 67 3.91 19.15 28.08
CA GLU A 67 4.46 20.52 28.13
C GLU A 67 5.21 20.76 29.45
N LEU A 68 4.67 20.29 30.58
CA LEU A 68 5.38 20.36 31.87
C LEU A 68 6.66 19.53 31.87
N ALA A 69 6.61 18.30 31.33
CA ALA A 69 7.77 17.43 31.21
C ALA A 69 8.85 18.01 30.29
N VAL A 70 8.46 18.70 29.20
CA VAL A 70 9.39 19.40 28.31
C VAL A 70 10.07 20.57 29.03
N VAL A 71 9.33 21.35 29.82
CA VAL A 71 9.91 22.44 30.63
C VAL A 71 10.89 21.89 31.66
N GLU A 72 10.54 20.80 32.34
CA GLU A 72 11.43 20.14 33.30
C GLU A 72 12.68 19.56 32.62
N ALA A 73 12.54 18.91 31.46
CA ALA A 73 13.65 18.40 30.66
C ALA A 73 14.55 19.53 30.12
N GLN A 74 13.98 20.66 29.70
CA GLN A 74 14.73 21.85 29.29
C GLN A 74 15.49 22.49 30.45
N GLU A 75 14.90 22.54 31.65
CA GLU A 75 15.60 22.98 32.85
C GLU A 75 16.72 22.02 33.25
N GLN A 76 16.54 20.71 33.11
CA GLN A 76 17.59 19.72 33.36
C GLN A 76 18.70 19.81 32.31
N ALA A 77 18.36 20.01 31.03
CA ALA A 77 19.32 20.25 29.96
C ALA A 77 20.11 21.55 30.17
N ALA A 78 19.47 22.60 30.68
CA ALA A 78 20.12 23.87 31.04
C ALA A 78 21.02 23.76 32.29
N LYS A 79 20.75 22.79 33.18
CA LYS A 79 21.59 22.42 34.34
C LYS A 79 22.64 21.35 33.97
N GLY A 80 22.52 20.76 32.79
CA GLY A 80 23.46 19.79 32.23
C GLY A 80 24.82 20.43 32.01
N THR A 81 25.84 19.86 32.64
CA THR A 81 27.25 20.22 32.46
C THR A 81 27.59 20.38 30.98
N ASN A 82 28.18 21.53 30.66
CA ASN A 82 28.75 21.90 29.35
C ASN A 82 29.20 20.67 28.55
N LEU A 83 28.60 20.47 27.36
CA LEU A 83 28.82 19.32 26.47
C LEU A 83 30.28 19.16 26.01
N THR A 84 31.15 20.13 26.30
CA THR A 84 32.60 20.05 26.08
C THR A 84 33.39 19.61 27.31
N SER A 85 32.74 19.29 28.44
CA SER A 85 33.42 18.88 29.66
C SER A 85 33.90 17.43 29.55
N PRO A 86 35.09 17.09 30.07
CA PRO A 86 35.58 15.72 30.09
C PRO A 86 34.59 14.78 30.80
N ALA A 87 34.45 13.56 30.30
CA ALA A 87 33.67 12.50 30.94
C ALA A 87 34.10 12.31 32.40
N PRO A 88 33.16 12.11 33.35
CA PRO A 88 33.52 11.78 34.73
C PRO A 88 34.35 10.49 34.75
N GLN A 89 35.52 10.54 35.39
CA GLN A 89 36.36 9.34 35.58
C GLN A 89 35.64 8.37 36.51
N MET A 90 35.34 7.16 36.01
CA MET A 90 34.87 6.04 36.82
C MET A 90 36.06 5.18 37.25
N ASP A 91 36.18 4.90 38.55
CA ASP A 91 37.18 3.97 39.07
C ASP A 91 36.77 2.52 38.74
N GLY A 92 37.36 1.95 37.68
CA GLY A 92 37.20 0.54 37.26
C GLY A 92 37.10 0.34 35.73
N THR A 93 37.83 -0.65 35.19
CA THR A 93 38.14 -0.89 33.75
C THR A 93 38.90 0.25 33.07
N TYR A 94 39.23 0.15 31.77
CA TYR A 94 40.18 1.00 31.02
C TYR A 94 39.93 2.52 31.06
N GLY A 95 38.88 3.01 31.73
CA GLY A 95 38.61 4.44 31.94
C GLY A 95 38.17 5.18 30.67
N LEU A 96 37.59 4.46 29.72
CA LEU A 96 37.09 5.02 28.45
C LEU A 96 35.57 5.19 28.49
N GLY A 97 35.07 6.31 27.95
CA GLY A 97 33.63 6.59 27.82
C GLY A 97 32.99 7.26 29.03
N ARG A 98 31.66 7.35 29.01
CA ARG A 98 30.79 7.79 30.12
C ARG A 98 29.52 6.95 30.15
N VAL A 99 28.79 7.01 31.27
CA VAL A 99 27.44 6.44 31.35
C VAL A 99 26.54 7.12 30.32
N ALA A 100 25.77 6.31 29.56
CA ALA A 100 24.75 6.80 28.65
C ALA A 100 23.58 7.40 29.43
N MET A 101 23.10 8.57 29.01
CA MET A 101 21.95 9.21 29.64
C MET A 101 20.66 8.47 29.25
N ALA A 102 19.62 8.58 30.07
CA ALA A 102 18.35 7.90 29.80
C ALA A 102 17.73 8.41 28.48
N GLU A 103 17.90 9.69 28.18
CA GLU A 103 17.41 10.35 26.97
C GLU A 103 18.17 9.88 25.72
N GLU A 104 19.46 9.58 25.86
CA GLU A 104 20.27 9.06 24.75
C GLU A 104 19.89 7.63 24.41
N ILE A 105 19.64 6.81 25.43
CA ILE A 105 19.15 5.45 25.26
C ILE A 105 17.77 5.52 24.59
N ALA A 106 16.84 6.31 25.14
CA ALA A 106 15.49 6.44 24.57
C ALA A 106 15.47 6.96 23.12
N ALA A 107 16.46 7.76 22.71
CA ALA A 107 16.55 8.27 21.34
C ALA A 107 17.12 7.25 20.34
N TRP A 108 17.89 6.25 20.80
CA TRP A 108 18.63 5.32 19.93
C TRP A 108 18.12 3.88 20.02
N ASP A 109 17.67 3.47 21.20
CA ASP A 109 17.10 2.16 21.50
C ASP A 109 15.59 2.22 21.28
N VAL A 110 15.22 2.06 20.01
CA VAL A 110 13.83 2.01 19.53
C VAL A 110 13.48 0.61 18.98
N ASP A 111 14.31 -0.38 19.32
CA ASP A 111 14.19 -1.74 18.81
C ASP A 111 12.92 -2.40 19.37
N VAL A 112 12.17 -3.12 18.52
CA VAL A 112 10.96 -3.83 18.95
C VAL A 112 11.12 -5.33 18.81
N LEU A 113 11.14 -6.01 19.95
CA LEU A 113 11.30 -7.46 20.01
C LEU A 113 9.97 -8.20 19.77
N PRO A 114 10.00 -9.48 19.34
CA PRO A 114 8.80 -10.26 19.08
C PRO A 114 7.82 -10.40 20.25
N ASP A 115 8.29 -10.22 21.49
CA ASP A 115 7.46 -10.26 22.70
C ASP A 115 6.87 -8.88 23.09
N GLY A 116 7.01 -7.88 22.23
CA GLY A 116 6.45 -6.54 22.43
C GLY A 116 7.32 -5.59 23.24
N ARG A 117 8.48 -6.04 23.76
CA ARG A 117 9.43 -5.11 24.39
C ARG A 117 9.91 -4.08 23.38
N GLY A 118 9.89 -2.82 23.81
CA GLY A 118 10.27 -1.66 22.98
C GLY A 118 9.10 -0.97 22.28
N LEU A 119 7.88 -1.52 22.32
CA LEU A 119 6.71 -0.88 21.71
C LEU A 119 6.41 0.49 22.36
N PRO A 120 6.40 1.59 21.60
CA PRO A 120 5.92 2.86 22.10
C PRO A 120 4.39 2.84 22.21
N VAL A 121 3.86 3.60 23.17
CA VAL A 121 2.40 3.73 23.38
C VAL A 121 1.75 4.41 22.18
N GLY A 122 0.75 3.76 21.60
CA GLY A 122 0.02 4.28 20.44
C GLY A 122 -0.96 3.27 19.85
N SER A 123 -1.76 3.72 18.88
CA SER A 123 -2.67 2.88 18.12
C SER A 123 -2.94 3.42 16.71
N GLY A 124 -3.44 2.55 15.83
CA GLY A 124 -3.86 2.90 14.48
C GLY A 124 -4.65 1.78 13.80
N ASN A 125 -5.53 2.15 12.88
CA ASN A 125 -6.31 1.21 12.07
C ASN A 125 -5.92 1.33 10.58
N ALA A 126 -6.44 0.41 9.76
CA ALA A 126 -6.14 0.40 8.33
C ALA A 126 -6.71 1.61 7.57
N PHE A 127 -7.83 2.19 8.00
CA PHE A 127 -8.42 3.36 7.34
C PHE A 127 -7.54 4.60 7.45
N ASP A 128 -7.05 4.89 8.65
CA ASP A 128 -6.11 5.98 8.90
C ASP A 128 -4.75 5.67 8.27
N GLY A 129 -4.35 4.40 8.33
CA GLY A 129 -3.12 3.89 7.72
C GLY A 129 -3.06 4.07 6.22
N GLU A 130 -4.17 3.87 5.52
CA GLU A 130 -4.25 4.06 4.07
C GLU A 130 -3.92 5.50 3.66
N GLU A 131 -4.35 6.51 4.43
CA GLU A 131 -4.05 7.92 4.13
C GLU A 131 -2.55 8.21 4.27
N VAL A 132 -1.96 7.76 5.38
CA VAL A 132 -0.52 7.92 5.62
C VAL A 132 0.29 7.14 4.57
N PHE A 133 -0.13 5.93 4.24
CA PHE A 133 0.53 5.07 3.26
C PHE A 133 0.47 5.67 1.85
N ALA A 134 -0.68 6.22 1.45
CA ALA A 134 -0.82 6.89 0.15
C ALA A 134 0.11 8.09 0.00
N ASP A 135 0.29 8.87 1.08
CA ASP A 135 1.11 10.07 1.06
C ASP A 135 2.61 9.78 1.19
N LYS A 136 3.00 8.78 2.00
CA LYS A 136 4.40 8.53 2.38
C LYS A 136 5.02 7.26 1.76
N CYS A 137 4.22 6.30 1.29
CA CYS A 137 4.71 4.95 0.94
C CYS A 137 4.35 4.51 -0.49
N ALA A 138 3.15 4.86 -0.97
CA ALA A 138 2.57 4.30 -2.20
C ALA A 138 3.34 4.67 -3.49
N SER A 139 4.13 5.74 -3.47
CA SER A 139 4.98 6.14 -4.60
C SER A 139 5.98 5.05 -5.01
N CYS A 140 6.39 4.21 -4.06
CA CYS A 140 7.26 3.05 -4.29
C CYS A 140 6.51 1.73 -4.08
N HIS A 141 5.69 1.63 -3.04
CA HIS A 141 5.07 0.37 -2.65
C HIS A 141 3.69 0.10 -3.25
N GLY A 142 3.17 0.99 -4.11
CA GLY A 142 1.85 0.83 -4.73
C GLY A 142 0.73 1.31 -3.82
N ASP A 143 -0.46 1.56 -4.36
CA ASP A 143 -1.58 2.06 -3.55
C ASP A 143 -2.09 0.97 -2.58
N PHE A 144 -1.85 -0.31 -2.86
CA PHE A 144 -2.29 -1.48 -2.08
C PHE A 144 -1.12 -2.31 -1.54
N ALA A 145 0.05 -1.68 -1.38
CA ALA A 145 1.27 -2.34 -0.94
C ALA A 145 1.78 -3.45 -1.90
N GLU A 146 1.35 -3.44 -3.16
CA GLU A 146 1.64 -4.44 -4.20
C GLU A 146 2.98 -4.22 -4.94
N GLY A 147 3.69 -3.14 -4.62
CA GLY A 147 4.94 -2.73 -5.26
C GLY A 147 4.74 -2.01 -6.61
N VAL A 148 5.57 -1.00 -6.88
CA VAL A 148 5.62 -0.30 -8.17
C VAL A 148 6.97 -0.55 -8.83
N ASP A 149 6.95 -0.91 -10.10
CA ASP A 149 8.16 -1.22 -10.88
C ASP A 149 8.98 -2.35 -10.22
N ASN A 150 10.18 -2.04 -9.70
CA ASN A 150 11.05 -3.00 -9.01
C ASN A 150 11.19 -2.71 -7.51
N TRP A 151 10.34 -1.84 -6.96
CA TRP A 151 10.30 -1.62 -5.52
C TRP A 151 9.66 -2.81 -4.79
N PRO A 152 10.03 -3.03 -3.52
CA PRO A 152 9.56 -4.19 -2.77
C PRO A 152 8.03 -4.29 -2.69
N VAL A 153 7.52 -5.49 -2.98
CA VAL A 153 6.14 -5.89 -2.75
C VAL A 153 5.95 -6.18 -1.26
N LEU A 154 4.96 -5.56 -0.63
CA LEU A 154 4.68 -5.72 0.80
C LEU A 154 3.47 -6.63 1.07
N ALA A 155 2.59 -6.80 0.09
CA ALA A 155 1.40 -7.65 0.19
C ALA A 155 1.28 -8.70 -0.93
N GLY A 156 0.79 -9.89 -0.57
CA GLY A 156 0.58 -11.02 -1.49
C GLY A 156 1.66 -12.10 -1.40
N GLY A 157 1.71 -13.01 -2.38
CA GLY A 157 2.72 -14.08 -2.42
C GLY A 157 2.49 -15.26 -1.48
N PHE A 158 1.29 -15.37 -0.90
CA PHE A 158 0.88 -16.55 -0.13
C PHE A 158 1.01 -17.83 -0.96
N ASP A 159 1.41 -18.92 -0.31
CA ASP A 159 1.63 -20.24 -0.91
C ASP A 159 2.71 -20.33 -2.01
N THR A 160 3.49 -19.26 -2.25
CA THR A 160 4.54 -19.26 -3.27
C THR A 160 5.91 -19.68 -2.76
N LEU A 161 6.08 -19.93 -1.45
CA LEU A 161 7.42 -20.16 -0.84
C LEU A 161 8.15 -21.40 -1.37
N ALA A 162 7.43 -22.34 -1.98
CA ALA A 162 8.00 -23.55 -2.59
C ALA A 162 8.15 -23.44 -4.13
N ASP A 163 7.75 -22.32 -4.74
CA ASP A 163 7.88 -22.09 -6.18
C ASP A 163 9.34 -21.82 -6.57
N GLU A 164 9.63 -21.93 -7.88
CA GLU A 164 10.96 -21.62 -8.43
C GLU A 164 11.36 -20.15 -8.18
N ASP A 165 10.38 -19.24 -8.19
CA ASP A 165 10.56 -17.82 -7.92
C ASP A 165 9.54 -17.35 -6.85
N PRO A 166 9.86 -17.52 -5.56
CA PRO A 166 8.94 -17.24 -4.46
C PRO A 166 8.73 -15.74 -4.23
N VAL A 167 7.48 -15.32 -4.03
CA VAL A 167 7.13 -13.92 -3.70
C VAL A 167 7.05 -13.77 -2.18
N LYS A 168 8.14 -13.26 -1.59
CA LYS A 168 8.33 -13.16 -0.15
C LYS A 168 7.97 -11.76 0.35
N THR A 169 6.80 -11.63 0.95
CA THR A 169 6.24 -10.34 1.45
C THR A 169 6.10 -10.36 2.97
N VAL A 170 5.57 -9.28 3.54
CA VAL A 170 5.21 -9.22 4.95
C VAL A 170 4.22 -10.33 5.31
N GLY A 171 3.14 -10.50 4.53
CA GLY A 171 2.13 -11.52 4.80
C GLY A 171 2.62 -12.94 4.54
N SER A 172 3.35 -13.18 3.44
CA SER A 172 3.71 -14.55 3.04
C SER A 172 4.92 -15.13 3.76
N TYR A 173 5.86 -14.28 4.21
CA TYR A 173 7.17 -14.75 4.66
C TYR A 173 7.56 -14.29 6.06
N TRP A 174 7.18 -13.10 6.52
CA TRP A 174 7.72 -12.56 7.76
C TRP A 174 7.10 -13.25 9.00
N PRO A 175 7.90 -13.57 10.04
CA PRO A 175 7.41 -14.34 11.18
C PRO A 175 6.79 -13.48 12.29
N HIS A 176 7.16 -12.21 12.39
CA HIS A 176 6.79 -11.35 13.52
C HIS A 176 6.39 -9.95 13.05
N LEU A 177 5.29 -9.45 13.60
CA LEU A 177 4.81 -8.11 13.33
C LEU A 177 5.71 -7.02 13.94
N SER A 178 6.42 -7.35 15.03
CA SER A 178 7.41 -6.48 15.65
C SER A 178 8.48 -6.00 14.68
N THR A 179 8.94 -6.88 13.78
CA THR A 179 9.94 -6.54 12.76
C THR A 179 9.40 -5.54 11.76
N VAL A 180 8.11 -5.64 11.40
CA VAL A 180 7.46 -4.68 10.50
C VAL A 180 7.38 -3.32 11.18
N TYR A 181 6.94 -3.27 12.44
CA TYR A 181 6.86 -2.02 13.21
C TYR A 181 8.23 -1.34 13.35
N ASP A 182 9.22 -2.06 13.88
CA ASP A 182 10.59 -1.54 14.11
C ASP A 182 11.17 -1.00 12.80
N TYR A 183 11.15 -1.81 11.74
CA TYR A 183 11.74 -1.43 10.47
C TYR A 183 11.06 -0.21 9.84
N VAL A 184 9.72 -0.15 9.87
CA VAL A 184 8.97 0.99 9.34
C VAL A 184 9.26 2.24 10.16
N TYR A 185 9.17 2.17 11.48
CA TYR A 185 9.42 3.31 12.37
C TYR A 185 10.84 3.87 12.22
N ARG A 186 11.82 2.96 12.18
CA ARG A 186 13.25 3.30 12.20
C ARG A 186 13.78 3.71 10.84
N SER A 187 13.28 3.10 9.76
CA SER A 187 13.96 3.13 8.45
C SER A 187 13.07 3.61 7.29
N MET A 188 11.79 3.84 7.52
CA MET A 188 10.86 4.35 6.50
C MET A 188 10.32 5.74 6.86
N PRO A 189 9.91 6.54 5.86
CA PRO A 189 10.00 6.31 4.41
C PRO A 189 11.45 6.32 3.89
N PHE A 190 11.72 5.60 2.79
CA PHE A 190 13.05 5.57 2.19
C PHE A 190 13.49 6.97 1.72
N GLY A 191 14.59 7.47 2.28
CA GLY A 191 15.09 8.82 2.04
C GLY A 191 14.67 9.85 3.10
N GLU A 192 13.68 9.53 3.94
CA GLU A 192 13.14 10.39 5.00
C GLU A 192 12.86 9.60 6.28
N ALA A 193 13.73 8.64 6.62
CA ALA A 193 13.58 7.78 7.79
C ALA A 193 13.55 8.56 9.12
N GLY A 194 12.84 8.02 10.11
CA GLY A 194 12.69 8.63 11.44
C GLY A 194 11.71 9.82 11.48
N THR A 195 10.81 9.91 10.51
CA THR A 195 9.79 10.97 10.42
C THR A 195 8.39 10.53 10.82
N LEU A 196 8.18 9.23 11.04
CA LEU A 196 6.88 8.67 11.42
C LEU A 196 6.67 8.79 12.93
N THR A 197 5.44 9.10 13.34
CA THR A 197 5.05 8.98 14.75
C THR A 197 4.69 7.54 15.12
N PRO A 198 4.62 7.19 16.42
CA PRO A 198 4.14 5.88 16.84
C PRO A 198 2.76 5.50 16.26
N ASP A 199 1.80 6.41 16.31
CA ASP A 199 0.43 6.19 15.81
C ASP A 199 0.39 6.04 14.29
N GLU A 200 1.13 6.88 13.56
CA GLU A 200 1.28 6.73 12.10
C GLU A 200 1.87 5.37 11.74
N THR A 201 2.83 4.88 12.53
CA THR A 201 3.46 3.57 12.30
C THR A 201 2.48 2.43 12.57
N TYR A 202 1.72 2.47 13.68
CA TYR A 202 0.67 1.48 13.94
C TYR A 202 -0.36 1.46 12.81
N ALA A 203 -0.79 2.63 12.33
CA ALA A 203 -1.75 2.75 11.25
C ALA A 203 -1.19 2.16 9.92
N ILE A 204 0.05 2.49 9.55
CA ILE A 204 0.72 1.91 8.37
C ILE A 204 0.81 0.39 8.49
N VAL A 205 1.22 -0.14 9.65
CA VAL A 205 1.33 -1.60 9.86
C VAL A 205 -0.04 -2.25 9.75
N ALA A 206 -1.09 -1.67 10.35
CA ALA A 206 -2.46 -2.14 10.19
C ALA A 206 -2.88 -2.13 8.70
N TYR A 207 -2.53 -1.09 7.94
CA TYR A 207 -2.83 -1.04 6.52
C TYR A 207 -2.11 -2.12 5.70
N ILE A 208 -0.86 -2.45 6.04
CA ILE A 208 -0.12 -3.56 5.40
C ILE A 208 -0.78 -4.91 5.74
N LEU A 209 -1.23 -5.11 6.98
CA LEU A 209 -1.97 -6.31 7.37
C LEU A 209 -3.29 -6.43 6.62
N TYR A 210 -4.04 -5.33 6.51
CA TYR A 210 -5.28 -5.26 5.74
C TYR A 210 -5.04 -5.58 4.26
N SER A 211 -3.98 -5.02 3.67
CA SER A 211 -3.60 -5.28 2.27
C SER A 211 -3.19 -6.75 2.02
N ASN A 212 -2.83 -7.48 3.07
CA ASN A 212 -2.57 -8.92 3.05
C ASN A 212 -3.79 -9.78 3.44
N ASP A 213 -4.98 -9.17 3.56
CA ASP A 213 -6.22 -9.83 3.99
C ASP A 213 -6.12 -10.52 5.38
N LEU A 214 -5.25 -10.01 6.27
CA LEU A 214 -5.03 -10.59 7.61
C LEU A 214 -5.91 -9.98 8.71
N ILE A 215 -6.44 -8.77 8.48
CA ILE A 215 -7.35 -8.06 9.39
C ILE A 215 -8.44 -7.35 8.59
N ASP A 216 -9.51 -6.92 9.28
CA ASP A 216 -10.51 -6.02 8.71
C ASP A 216 -10.08 -4.54 8.79
N ASP A 217 -10.85 -3.65 8.14
CA ASP A 217 -10.55 -2.22 8.06
C ASP A 217 -10.81 -1.45 9.37
N GLU A 218 -11.58 -2.04 10.29
CA GLU A 218 -11.95 -1.45 11.58
C GLU A 218 -11.03 -1.91 12.73
N PHE A 219 -10.20 -2.94 12.51
CA PHE A 219 -9.26 -3.46 13.48
C PHE A 219 -8.25 -2.40 13.92
N GLU A 220 -8.18 -2.17 15.23
CA GLU A 220 -7.23 -1.23 15.84
C GLU A 220 -6.00 -1.98 16.35
N LEU A 221 -4.87 -1.77 15.68
CA LEU A 221 -3.56 -2.26 16.12
C LEU A 221 -2.98 -1.28 17.15
N SER A 222 -2.43 -1.79 18.25
CA SER A 222 -1.88 -0.96 19.32
C SER A 222 -0.67 -1.62 19.98
N ASN A 223 -0.02 -0.87 20.87
CA ASN A 223 1.04 -1.40 21.73
C ASN A 223 0.59 -2.56 22.63
N GLU A 224 -0.72 -2.75 22.81
CA GLU A 224 -1.27 -3.79 23.69
C GLU A 224 -1.50 -5.12 22.98
N ASN A 225 -1.72 -5.11 21.66
CA ASN A 225 -2.08 -6.32 20.90
C ASN A 225 -1.09 -6.72 19.80
N LEU A 226 -0.12 -5.86 19.45
CA LEU A 226 0.82 -6.14 18.35
C LEU A 226 1.65 -7.40 18.58
N ALA A 227 2.13 -7.62 19.80
CA ALA A 227 2.98 -8.77 20.15
C ALA A 227 2.23 -10.12 20.12
N ASP A 228 0.91 -10.08 20.32
CA ASP A 228 0.05 -11.27 20.33
C ASP A 228 -0.46 -11.63 18.92
N PHE A 229 -0.15 -10.83 17.90
CA PHE A 229 -0.57 -11.07 16.53
C PHE A 229 0.23 -12.21 15.88
N ASP A 230 -0.46 -13.28 15.48
CA ASP A 230 0.15 -14.43 14.81
C ASP A 230 0.24 -14.23 13.29
N MET A 231 1.47 -14.00 12.80
CA MET A 231 1.77 -13.95 11.37
C MET A 231 1.67 -15.34 10.72
N HIS A 232 1.26 -15.39 9.46
CA HIS A 232 1.07 -16.64 8.71
C HIS A 232 2.30 -17.55 8.72
N ASN A 233 3.50 -16.98 8.58
CA ASN A 233 4.76 -17.73 8.51
C ASN A 233 5.58 -17.68 9.83
N LYS A 234 4.91 -17.51 10.98
CA LYS A 234 5.55 -17.46 12.31
C LYS A 234 6.49 -18.63 12.58
N ASP A 235 6.07 -19.83 12.21
CA ASP A 235 6.81 -21.08 12.42
C ASP A 235 7.68 -21.50 11.21
N GLY A 236 7.79 -20.62 10.19
CA GLY A 236 8.48 -20.93 8.93
C GLY A 236 10.01 -20.83 8.97
N PHE A 237 10.59 -20.57 10.14
CA PHE A 237 12.03 -20.34 10.30
C PHE A 237 12.63 -21.35 11.27
N VAL A 238 13.85 -21.78 10.96
CA VAL A 238 14.63 -22.68 11.80
C VAL A 238 15.97 -22.04 12.15
N VAL A 239 16.52 -22.42 13.29
CA VAL A 239 17.92 -22.12 13.62
C VAL A 239 18.81 -22.91 12.65
N ASP A 240 19.91 -22.31 12.22
CA ASP A 240 20.88 -22.91 11.31
C ASP A 240 21.24 -24.36 11.69
N ASP A 241 20.81 -25.30 10.83
CA ASP A 241 20.93 -26.75 11.01
C ASP A 241 21.98 -27.38 10.07
N ARG A 242 22.74 -26.55 9.32
CA ARG A 242 23.86 -27.00 8.48
C ARG A 242 24.88 -27.86 9.22
N PRO A 243 25.19 -27.63 10.53
CA PRO A 243 26.04 -28.54 11.29
C PRO A 243 25.58 -30.00 11.31
N ASP A 244 24.27 -30.21 11.34
CA ASP A 244 23.67 -31.54 11.44
C ASP A 244 23.37 -32.13 10.06
N LEU A 245 22.93 -31.31 9.09
CA LEU A 245 22.49 -31.78 7.77
C LEU A 245 23.60 -31.82 6.71
N GLU A 246 24.56 -30.91 6.77
CA GLU A 246 25.49 -30.66 5.66
C GLU A 246 26.95 -30.98 6.04
N TYR A 247 27.39 -30.57 7.23
CA TYR A 247 28.82 -30.62 7.57
C TYR A 247 29.36 -32.06 7.61
N ALA A 248 28.55 -33.02 8.03
CA ALA A 248 28.92 -34.44 7.98
C ALA A 248 29.23 -34.90 6.54
N THR A 249 28.49 -34.40 5.56
CA THR A 249 28.68 -34.68 4.14
C THR A 249 29.90 -33.95 3.58
N TRP A 250 30.12 -32.70 3.98
CA TRP A 250 31.19 -31.86 3.42
C TRP A 250 32.57 -32.07 4.04
N ARG A 251 32.64 -32.67 5.23
CA ARG A 251 33.89 -32.97 5.94
C ARG A 251 34.40 -34.40 5.68
N ALA A 252 33.83 -35.09 4.70
CA ALA A 252 34.39 -36.34 4.20
C ALA A 252 35.66 -36.08 3.38
N GLU A 253 36.54 -37.08 3.30
CA GLU A 253 37.76 -36.97 2.51
C GLU A 253 37.41 -36.81 1.03
N PRO A 254 37.85 -35.74 0.35
CA PRO A 254 37.47 -35.49 -1.03
C PRO A 254 38.08 -36.53 -1.98
N CYS A 255 37.40 -36.77 -3.10
CA CYS A 255 38.00 -37.56 -4.17
C CYS A 255 39.22 -36.83 -4.77
N MET A 256 40.33 -37.56 -4.92
CA MET A 256 41.58 -37.03 -5.46
C MET A 256 41.85 -37.44 -6.91
N GLU A 257 41.36 -38.59 -7.35
CA GLU A 257 41.63 -39.14 -8.68
C GLU A 257 40.38 -39.80 -9.28
N ASN A 258 40.18 -39.64 -10.60
CA ASN A 258 39.08 -40.25 -11.36
C ASN A 258 37.67 -39.95 -10.78
N CYS A 259 37.43 -38.71 -10.36
CA CYS A 259 36.25 -38.33 -9.57
C CYS A 259 34.94 -38.20 -10.34
N LYS A 260 35.00 -38.07 -11.66
CA LYS A 260 33.82 -37.98 -12.55
C LYS A 260 34.14 -38.67 -13.87
N ASP A 261 33.13 -39.32 -14.43
CA ASP A 261 33.24 -39.98 -15.74
C ASP A 261 33.10 -38.98 -16.91
N ALA A 262 32.43 -37.84 -16.68
CA ALA A 262 32.20 -36.80 -17.69
C ALA A 262 32.10 -35.39 -17.06
N VAL A 263 32.41 -34.38 -17.87
CA VAL A 263 32.41 -32.95 -17.48
C VAL A 263 31.66 -32.08 -18.49
N GLU A 264 30.39 -32.41 -18.73
CA GLU A 264 29.55 -31.65 -19.65
C GLU A 264 29.27 -30.23 -19.16
N ILE A 265 29.35 -29.26 -20.07
CA ILE A 265 29.03 -27.86 -19.79
C ILE A 265 27.51 -27.68 -19.86
N THR A 266 26.87 -27.43 -18.72
CA THR A 266 25.41 -27.24 -18.63
C THR A 266 24.98 -25.77 -18.65
N MET A 267 25.87 -24.84 -18.27
CA MET A 267 25.58 -23.41 -18.23
C MET A 267 26.85 -22.58 -18.47
N ARG A 268 26.73 -21.45 -19.20
CA ARG A 268 27.82 -20.46 -19.35
C ARG A 268 27.28 -19.07 -19.06
N SER A 269 27.96 -18.30 -18.21
CA SER A 269 27.56 -16.93 -17.83
C SER A 269 27.45 -15.97 -19.02
N VAL A 270 28.18 -16.23 -20.11
CA VAL A 270 28.11 -15.45 -21.36
C VAL A 270 26.70 -15.43 -21.96
N PHE A 271 25.83 -16.37 -21.61
CA PHE A 271 24.43 -16.40 -22.04
C PHE A 271 23.48 -15.60 -21.14
N LEU A 272 23.93 -15.19 -19.95
CA LEU A 272 23.12 -14.53 -18.94
C LEU A 272 23.42 -13.03 -18.84
N VAL A 273 24.70 -12.62 -18.99
CA VAL A 273 25.13 -11.25 -18.70
C VAL A 273 26.27 -10.83 -19.65
N GLU A 274 26.12 -9.70 -20.36
CA GLU A 274 27.30 -8.91 -20.72
C GLU A 274 27.74 -8.16 -19.46
N THR A 275 28.85 -8.58 -18.85
CA THR A 275 29.58 -7.75 -17.89
C THR A 275 29.84 -6.42 -18.57
N PRO A 276 29.41 -5.27 -18.02
CA PRO A 276 29.58 -4.02 -18.73
C PRO A 276 31.06 -3.84 -19.10
N PRO A 277 31.40 -3.54 -20.38
CA PRO A 277 32.75 -3.11 -20.69
C PRO A 277 33.07 -1.89 -19.80
N GLU A 278 34.30 -1.79 -19.31
CA GLU A 278 34.70 -0.82 -18.28
C GLU A 278 33.97 0.55 -18.43
N GLY A 279 32.97 0.79 -17.59
CA GLY A 279 32.24 2.06 -17.52
C GLY A 279 30.84 2.13 -18.14
N GLY A 280 30.21 1.01 -18.53
CA GLY A 280 28.77 0.96 -18.88
C GLY A 280 27.86 0.60 -17.70
N THR A 281 26.64 1.15 -17.63
CA THR A 281 25.67 0.91 -16.52
C THR A 281 24.43 0.11 -16.93
N ASN A 282 24.29 -0.26 -18.21
CA ASN A 282 23.05 -0.85 -18.72
C ASN A 282 23.25 -2.35 -19.02
N SER A 283 22.43 -3.18 -18.39
CA SER A 283 22.36 -4.62 -18.66
C SER A 283 21.62 -4.86 -19.98
N MET A 284 22.22 -5.61 -20.91
CA MET A 284 21.61 -6.03 -22.19
C MET A 284 21.66 -7.56 -22.28
N MET A 285 20.63 -8.18 -22.85
CA MET A 285 20.63 -9.62 -23.13
C MET A 285 21.66 -9.95 -24.22
N ASN A 286 22.60 -10.86 -23.93
CA ASN A 286 23.59 -11.29 -24.93
C ASN A 286 22.91 -12.20 -25.97
N PRO A 287 22.91 -11.87 -27.27
CA PRO A 287 22.35 -12.72 -28.32
C PRO A 287 23.23 -13.94 -28.67
N ALA A 288 24.27 -14.25 -27.88
CA ALA A 288 25.21 -15.33 -28.14
C ALA A 288 24.48 -16.68 -28.31
N LYS A 289 24.61 -17.24 -29.51
CA LYS A 289 24.25 -18.64 -29.80
C LYS A 289 25.44 -19.54 -29.48
N VAL A 290 25.17 -20.82 -29.26
CA VAL A 290 26.22 -21.84 -29.01
C VAL A 290 27.22 -21.91 -30.19
N GLU A 291 26.75 -21.59 -31.40
CA GLU A 291 27.55 -21.54 -32.62
C GLU A 291 28.52 -20.35 -32.61
N GLY A 292 29.83 -20.64 -32.64
CA GLY A 292 30.89 -19.63 -32.75
C GLY A 292 31.50 -19.16 -31.43
N LEU A 293 31.06 -19.69 -30.28
CA LEU A 293 31.74 -19.44 -29.02
C LEU A 293 33.08 -20.20 -28.97
N PRO A 294 34.18 -19.56 -28.52
CA PRO A 294 35.46 -20.25 -28.36
C PRO A 294 35.28 -21.46 -27.44
N SER A 295 35.70 -22.62 -27.94
CA SER A 295 35.94 -23.83 -27.16
C SER A 295 37.26 -23.61 -26.42
N PHE A 296 37.19 -23.50 -25.10
CA PHE A 296 38.37 -23.50 -24.26
C PHE A 296 38.72 -24.95 -23.95
N SER A 297 39.66 -25.52 -24.71
CA SER A 297 40.34 -26.74 -24.28
C SER A 297 41.51 -26.36 -23.36
N ALA A 298 41.91 -27.28 -22.49
CA ALA A 298 43.07 -27.10 -21.60
C ALA A 298 44.40 -26.86 -22.36
N ASP A 299 44.40 -27.07 -23.68
CA ASP A 299 45.57 -26.93 -24.56
C ASP A 299 45.56 -25.61 -25.37
N GLY A 300 44.59 -24.71 -25.14
CA GLY A 300 44.47 -23.45 -25.87
C GLY A 300 45.36 -22.33 -25.31
N PRO A 301 45.94 -21.45 -26.17
CA PRO A 301 46.75 -20.32 -25.70
C PRO A 301 45.91 -19.34 -24.87
N SER A 302 46.52 -18.77 -23.82
CA SER A 302 45.92 -17.73 -22.97
C SER A 302 45.52 -16.49 -23.80
N PHE A 303 44.24 -16.13 -23.78
CA PHE A 303 43.68 -14.97 -24.49
C PHE A 303 43.51 -13.75 -23.58
N ILE A 304 44.54 -13.38 -22.81
CA ILE A 304 44.55 -12.07 -22.14
C ILE A 304 45.31 -11.09 -23.05
N PRO A 305 44.62 -10.30 -23.90
CA PRO A 305 45.29 -9.22 -24.61
C PRO A 305 45.67 -8.09 -23.65
N GLU A 306 46.84 -7.53 -23.89
CA GLU A 306 47.37 -6.36 -23.18
C GLU A 306 46.46 -5.14 -23.39
N ALA A 307 46.14 -4.43 -22.31
CA ALA A 307 45.13 -3.37 -22.29
C ALA A 307 45.53 -2.18 -23.18
N ALA A 308 44.70 -1.90 -24.19
CA ALA A 308 44.84 -0.72 -25.03
C ALA A 308 44.37 0.55 -24.29
N PRO A 309 45.01 1.72 -24.52
CA PRO A 309 44.64 2.97 -23.86
C PRO A 309 43.28 3.51 -24.33
N LYS A 310 42.49 4.04 -23.38
CA LYS A 310 41.13 4.55 -23.58
C LYS A 310 41.07 5.78 -24.51
N PRO A 311 40.11 5.86 -25.44
CA PRO A 311 39.85 7.09 -26.19
C PRO A 311 39.04 8.09 -25.36
N VAL A 312 39.34 9.37 -25.56
CA VAL A 312 38.71 10.53 -24.91
C VAL A 312 37.33 10.79 -25.53
N LYS A 313 36.29 10.95 -24.69
CA LYS A 313 34.91 11.25 -25.10
C LYS A 313 34.81 12.63 -25.74
N ALA A 314 34.33 12.66 -26.99
CA ALA A 314 33.81 13.87 -27.63
C ALA A 314 32.34 14.09 -27.24
N ALA A 315 31.96 15.35 -27.07
CA ALA A 315 30.61 15.79 -26.73
C ALA A 315 29.65 15.59 -27.91
N VAL A 316 28.41 15.19 -27.58
CA VAL A 316 27.31 14.97 -28.54
C VAL A 316 26.37 16.19 -28.49
N GLU A 317 26.21 16.87 -29.63
CA GLU A 317 25.10 17.80 -29.90
C GLU A 317 23.78 17.04 -30.16
N PRO A 318 22.61 17.62 -29.84
CA PRO A 318 21.32 16.96 -30.02
C PRO A 318 20.82 17.06 -31.47
N ALA A 319 20.26 15.95 -31.98
CA ALA A 319 19.53 15.86 -33.24
C ALA A 319 18.00 15.99 -32.99
N PRO A 320 17.20 16.35 -34.01
CA PRO A 320 15.93 17.07 -33.86
C PRO A 320 14.70 16.17 -33.62
N GLU A 321 13.65 16.78 -33.02
CA GLU A 321 12.32 16.21 -32.80
C GLU A 321 11.61 15.79 -34.10
N PRO A 322 10.84 14.69 -34.10
CA PRO A 322 9.86 14.42 -35.13
C PRO A 322 8.54 15.16 -34.87
N ALA A 323 7.86 15.44 -35.97
CA ALA A 323 6.74 16.35 -36.14
C ALA A 323 5.44 16.00 -35.40
N LYS A 324 4.64 17.05 -35.19
CA LYS A 324 3.25 17.07 -34.69
C LYS A 324 2.38 16.02 -35.38
N ALA A 325 1.91 15.04 -34.59
CA ALA A 325 0.71 14.26 -34.87
C ALA A 325 -0.50 14.98 -34.26
N ASP A 326 -1.70 14.73 -34.81
CA ASP A 326 -2.98 15.26 -34.33
C ASP A 326 -3.07 15.17 -32.79
N ASP A 327 -3.34 16.30 -32.13
CA ASP A 327 -3.31 16.42 -30.66
C ASP A 327 -4.24 15.40 -29.97
N GLY A 328 -5.27 14.90 -30.65
CA GLY A 328 -6.22 13.90 -30.15
C GLY A 328 -5.67 12.48 -30.03
N ASP A 329 -5.04 11.95 -31.08
CA ASP A 329 -4.52 10.56 -31.08
C ASP A 329 -3.34 10.40 -30.11
N ALA A 330 -2.50 11.43 -30.02
CA ALA A 330 -1.40 11.47 -29.06
C ALA A 330 -1.92 11.48 -27.60
N LEU A 331 -3.00 12.21 -27.32
CA LEU A 331 -3.64 12.23 -26.01
C LEU A 331 -4.30 10.89 -25.66
N ILE A 332 -4.95 10.21 -26.62
CA ILE A 332 -5.55 8.89 -26.39
C ILE A 332 -4.46 7.85 -26.07
N GLU A 333 -3.35 7.83 -26.80
CA GLU A 333 -2.24 6.92 -26.51
C GLU A 333 -1.54 7.24 -25.18
N ALA A 334 -1.44 8.52 -24.81
CA ALA A 334 -0.99 8.91 -23.47
C ALA A 334 -1.98 8.45 -22.40
N GLY A 335 -3.28 8.60 -22.63
CA GLY A 335 -4.34 8.22 -21.71
C GLY A 335 -4.39 6.71 -21.47
N LYS A 336 -4.14 5.91 -22.52
CA LYS A 336 -3.95 4.46 -22.41
C LYS A 336 -2.80 4.07 -21.48
N LYS A 337 -1.72 4.85 -21.45
CA LYS A 337 -0.62 4.66 -20.50
C LYS A 337 -1.06 5.04 -19.08
N VAL A 338 -1.78 6.14 -18.91
CA VAL A 338 -2.34 6.56 -17.61
C VAL A 338 -3.32 5.52 -17.07
N PHE A 339 -4.15 4.92 -17.95
CA PHE A 339 -5.12 3.88 -17.59
C PHE A 339 -4.47 2.62 -16.99
N LYS A 340 -3.16 2.41 -17.14
CA LYS A 340 -2.45 1.34 -16.42
C LYS A 340 -2.57 1.47 -14.91
N LYS A 341 -2.78 2.67 -14.37
CA LYS A 341 -3.08 2.93 -12.95
C LYS A 341 -4.50 2.54 -12.57
N CYS A 342 -5.41 2.45 -13.53
CA CYS A 342 -6.83 2.14 -13.32
C CYS A 342 -7.16 0.66 -13.57
N LYS A 343 -6.37 -0.05 -14.40
CA LYS A 343 -6.66 -1.41 -14.90
C LYS A 343 -6.79 -2.50 -13.82
N ALA A 344 -6.19 -2.27 -12.66
CA ALA A 344 -6.26 -3.20 -11.52
C ALA A 344 -7.72 -3.30 -11.05
N CYS A 345 -8.36 -2.14 -10.85
CA CYS A 345 -9.72 -2.04 -10.31
C CYS A 345 -10.81 -1.92 -11.39
N HIS A 346 -10.49 -1.42 -12.58
CA HIS A 346 -11.47 -1.10 -13.61
C HIS A 346 -11.22 -1.85 -14.92
N GLN A 347 -12.28 -2.00 -15.70
CA GLN A 347 -12.23 -2.52 -17.07
C GLN A 347 -12.94 -1.56 -18.03
N VAL A 348 -12.46 -1.54 -19.27
CA VAL A 348 -13.03 -0.82 -20.42
C VAL A 348 -12.98 -1.73 -21.66
N GLY A 349 -13.83 -1.45 -22.64
CA GLY A 349 -13.94 -2.19 -23.90
C GLY A 349 -15.02 -3.27 -23.90
N ASP A 350 -15.09 -4.02 -25.01
CA ASP A 350 -16.12 -5.04 -25.22
C ASP A 350 -16.09 -6.12 -24.12
N GLY A 351 -17.23 -6.33 -23.48
CA GLY A 351 -17.38 -7.32 -22.41
C GLY A 351 -16.76 -6.93 -21.07
N ALA A 352 -16.46 -5.64 -20.85
CA ALA A 352 -15.98 -5.14 -19.55
C ALA A 352 -16.93 -5.51 -18.40
N LYS A 353 -16.36 -5.99 -17.29
CA LYS A 353 -17.08 -6.40 -16.08
C LYS A 353 -16.68 -5.54 -14.88
N ASN A 354 -17.55 -5.51 -13.88
CA ASN A 354 -17.22 -4.96 -12.56
C ASN A 354 -16.13 -5.81 -11.89
N LYS A 355 -15.13 -5.17 -11.27
CA LYS A 355 -14.12 -5.77 -10.40
C LYS A 355 -14.18 -5.08 -9.03
N THR A 356 -13.03 -4.78 -8.42
CA THR A 356 -12.89 -3.90 -7.25
C THR A 356 -13.57 -2.53 -7.49
N GLY A 357 -13.49 -2.01 -8.72
CA GLY A 357 -14.25 -0.86 -9.20
C GLY A 357 -15.26 -1.23 -10.30
N PRO A 358 -16.25 -0.36 -10.59
CA PRO A 358 -17.21 -0.58 -11.67
C PRO A 358 -16.54 -0.48 -13.06
N HIS A 359 -17.12 -1.07 -14.09
CA HIS A 359 -16.63 -0.85 -15.46
C HIS A 359 -16.80 0.63 -15.89
N LEU A 360 -15.94 1.08 -16.81
CA LEU A 360 -15.84 2.49 -17.20
C LEU A 360 -16.30 2.78 -18.64
N ASN A 361 -16.93 1.82 -19.32
CA ASN A 361 -17.63 2.09 -20.59
C ASN A 361 -18.80 3.07 -20.37
N ASP A 362 -19.08 3.91 -21.37
CA ASP A 362 -20.14 4.92 -21.36
C ASP A 362 -20.09 5.79 -20.08
N LEU A 363 -18.89 6.21 -19.68
CA LEU A 363 -18.71 6.98 -18.43
C LEU A 363 -19.26 8.40 -18.56
N PHE A 364 -18.95 9.11 -19.64
CA PHE A 364 -19.38 10.49 -19.83
C PHE A 364 -20.90 10.57 -20.10
N GLY A 365 -21.57 11.45 -19.37
CA GLY A 365 -23.04 11.57 -19.33
C GLY A 365 -23.72 10.59 -18.37
N ARG A 366 -23.02 9.58 -17.84
CA ARG A 366 -23.60 8.59 -16.92
C ARG A 366 -23.74 9.17 -15.51
N THR A 367 -24.87 8.88 -14.86
CA THR A 367 -25.11 9.31 -13.47
C THR A 367 -24.12 8.64 -12.53
N PHE A 368 -23.65 9.37 -11.51
CA PHE A 368 -22.77 8.85 -10.47
C PHE A 368 -23.41 7.63 -9.81
N GLY A 369 -22.62 6.60 -9.51
CA GLY A 369 -23.12 5.45 -8.75
C GLY A 369 -24.14 4.55 -9.47
N SER A 370 -24.26 4.62 -10.80
CA SER A 370 -25.36 3.98 -11.55
C SER A 370 -25.01 2.67 -12.29
N VAL A 371 -23.79 2.12 -12.14
CA VAL A 371 -23.45 0.85 -12.81
C VAL A 371 -24.15 -0.31 -12.13
N ASP A 372 -24.93 -1.05 -12.92
CA ASP A 372 -25.68 -2.22 -12.46
C ASP A 372 -24.76 -3.29 -11.87
N GLY A 373 -25.19 -3.86 -10.74
CA GLY A 373 -24.48 -4.94 -10.07
C GLY A 373 -23.21 -4.54 -9.31
N PHE A 374 -22.85 -3.25 -9.24
CA PHE A 374 -21.73 -2.78 -8.42
C PHE A 374 -22.20 -2.22 -7.06
N LYS A 375 -21.48 -2.56 -5.97
CA LYS A 375 -21.79 -2.09 -4.62
C LYS A 375 -21.06 -0.77 -4.31
N TYR A 376 -21.73 0.35 -4.55
CA TYR A 376 -21.20 1.69 -4.27
C TYR A 376 -21.13 2.04 -2.78
N SER A 377 -20.22 2.96 -2.44
CA SER A 377 -20.16 3.59 -1.11
C SER A 377 -21.35 4.53 -0.88
N ASN A 378 -21.62 4.90 0.38
CA ASN A 378 -22.79 5.72 0.71
C ASN A 378 -22.74 7.10 0.02
N THR A 379 -21.56 7.71 -0.11
CA THR A 379 -21.41 9.01 -0.81
C THR A 379 -21.81 8.94 -2.29
N PHE A 380 -21.52 7.83 -2.96
CA PHE A 380 -21.93 7.62 -4.35
C PHE A 380 -23.44 7.37 -4.50
N LYS A 381 -24.09 6.78 -3.49
CA LYS A 381 -25.56 6.64 -3.48
C LYS A 381 -26.25 8.00 -3.30
N THR A 382 -25.71 8.86 -2.45
CA THR A 382 -26.21 10.24 -2.33
C THR A 382 -26.02 11.01 -3.63
N ALA A 383 -24.85 10.92 -4.27
CA ALA A 383 -24.62 11.55 -5.57
C ALA A 383 -25.56 11.04 -6.68
N LEU A 384 -25.95 9.76 -6.63
CA LEU A 384 -26.96 9.16 -7.52
C LEU A 384 -28.34 9.78 -7.29
N GLU A 385 -28.77 9.93 -6.03
CA GLU A 385 -30.05 10.56 -5.66
C GLU A 385 -30.11 12.05 -6.07
N GLU A 386 -28.97 12.75 -6.00
CA GLU A 386 -28.81 14.14 -6.45
C GLU A 386 -28.80 14.28 -7.99
N GLY A 387 -28.71 13.17 -8.73
CA GLY A 387 -28.69 13.17 -10.19
C GLY A 387 -27.40 13.71 -10.80
N ARG A 388 -26.28 13.65 -10.07
CA ARG A 388 -24.97 14.12 -10.58
C ARG A 388 -24.51 13.24 -11.74
N VAL A 389 -23.95 13.84 -12.79
CA VAL A 389 -23.48 13.16 -14.00
C VAL A 389 -21.99 13.33 -14.19
N TRP A 390 -21.33 12.30 -14.71
CA TRP A 390 -19.92 12.37 -15.08
C TRP A 390 -19.75 13.20 -16.36
N ASP A 391 -18.98 14.27 -16.26
CA ASP A 391 -18.46 15.03 -17.38
C ASP A 391 -16.93 15.16 -17.24
N GLU A 392 -16.27 15.76 -18.22
CA GLU A 392 -14.81 15.90 -18.22
C GLU A 392 -14.28 16.66 -16.98
N ALA A 393 -15.03 17.66 -16.51
CA ALA A 393 -14.63 18.50 -15.40
C ALA A 393 -14.76 17.77 -14.06
N SER A 394 -15.93 17.18 -13.79
CA SER A 394 -16.19 16.40 -12.59
C SER A 394 -15.32 15.15 -12.51
N LEU A 395 -15.03 14.50 -13.64
CA LEU A 395 -14.10 13.38 -13.68
C LEU A 395 -12.67 13.85 -13.37
N ALA A 396 -12.21 14.94 -13.97
CA ALA A 396 -10.87 15.46 -13.68
C ALA A 396 -10.72 15.89 -12.21
N GLU A 397 -11.72 16.57 -11.66
CA GLU A 397 -11.71 17.01 -10.26
C GLU A 397 -11.73 15.82 -9.31
N PHE A 398 -12.58 14.81 -9.57
CA PHE A 398 -12.59 13.58 -8.80
C PHE A 398 -11.26 12.84 -8.89
N LEU A 399 -10.70 12.66 -10.09
CA LEU A 399 -9.44 11.95 -10.28
C LEU A 399 -8.24 12.71 -9.72
N SER A 400 -8.31 14.03 -9.51
CA SER A 400 -7.21 14.79 -8.90
C SER A 400 -7.00 14.41 -7.43
N LYS A 401 -8.09 14.22 -6.67
CA LYS A 401 -8.05 13.78 -5.27
C LYS A 401 -9.41 13.15 -4.85
N PRO A 402 -9.63 11.85 -5.14
CA PRO A 402 -10.93 11.19 -4.97
C PRO A 402 -11.54 11.30 -3.58
N LYS A 403 -10.73 11.05 -2.53
CA LYS A 403 -11.17 11.12 -1.13
C LYS A 403 -11.52 12.54 -0.68
N ALA A 404 -10.89 13.57 -1.26
CA ALA A 404 -11.23 14.96 -0.97
C ALA A 404 -12.50 15.40 -1.71
N TYR A 405 -12.64 15.02 -2.98
CA TYR A 405 -13.82 15.36 -3.79
C TYR A 405 -15.08 14.64 -3.31
N MET A 406 -14.98 13.37 -2.92
CA MET A 406 -16.07 12.57 -2.36
C MET A 406 -15.63 11.87 -1.08
N LYS A 407 -15.77 12.56 0.04
CA LYS A 407 -15.48 11.99 1.37
C LYS A 407 -16.28 10.71 1.60
N GLY A 408 -15.60 9.63 2.01
CA GLY A 408 -16.20 8.30 2.18
C GLY A 408 -16.34 7.50 0.87
N THR A 409 -15.68 7.91 -0.21
CA THR A 409 -15.52 7.06 -1.40
C THR A 409 -14.73 5.80 -1.05
N LYS A 410 -15.11 4.67 -1.65
CA LYS A 410 -14.36 3.40 -1.56
C LYS A 410 -13.26 3.28 -2.62
N MET A 411 -13.12 4.29 -3.48
CA MET A 411 -12.03 4.31 -4.46
C MET A 411 -10.74 4.74 -3.76
N SER A 412 -9.94 3.74 -3.39
CA SER A 412 -8.58 3.90 -2.85
C SER A 412 -7.63 4.25 -4.00
N PHE A 413 -7.53 5.55 -4.31
CA PHE A 413 -6.64 6.07 -5.32
C PHE A 413 -6.14 7.45 -4.90
N SER A 414 -4.82 7.63 -4.88
CA SER A 414 -4.12 8.85 -4.42
C SER A 414 -4.35 10.08 -5.32
N GLY A 415 -4.81 9.85 -6.56
CA GLY A 415 -5.18 10.84 -7.54
C GLY A 415 -4.09 11.17 -8.57
N LEU A 416 -4.52 11.70 -9.73
CA LEU A 416 -3.63 12.15 -10.79
C LEU A 416 -3.19 13.59 -10.52
N LYS A 417 -1.91 13.77 -10.18
CA LYS A 417 -1.33 15.09 -9.83
C LYS A 417 -1.04 16.00 -11.03
N LYS A 418 -0.98 15.44 -12.25
CA LYS A 418 -0.61 16.16 -13.46
C LYS A 418 -1.84 16.45 -14.29
N ASP A 419 -2.05 17.72 -14.64
CA ASP A 419 -3.14 18.14 -15.54
C ASP A 419 -3.06 17.43 -16.90
N SER A 420 -1.85 17.16 -17.39
CA SER A 420 -1.65 16.39 -18.63
C SER A 420 -2.17 14.95 -18.51
N ASP A 421 -2.03 14.32 -17.35
CA ASP A 421 -2.53 12.95 -17.12
C ASP A 421 -4.07 12.96 -17.04
N LEU A 422 -4.66 14.00 -16.43
CA LEU A 422 -6.12 14.20 -16.35
C LEU A 422 -6.74 14.42 -17.73
N GLN A 423 -6.12 15.24 -18.58
CA GLN A 423 -6.57 15.45 -19.96
C GLN A 423 -6.45 14.17 -20.79
N ALA A 424 -5.33 13.46 -20.66
CA ALA A 424 -5.08 12.23 -21.40
C ALA A 424 -6.06 11.12 -21.00
N ILE A 425 -6.32 10.91 -19.70
CA ILE A 425 -7.27 9.87 -19.25
C ILE A 425 -8.71 10.20 -19.67
N ASN A 426 -9.10 11.47 -19.68
CA ASN A 426 -10.41 11.90 -20.19
C ASN A 426 -10.54 11.54 -21.68
N ALA A 427 -9.54 11.91 -22.50
CA ALA A 427 -9.53 11.59 -23.92
C ALA A 427 -9.60 10.08 -24.19
N TYR A 428 -8.85 9.27 -23.44
CA TYR A 428 -8.87 7.82 -23.58
C TYR A 428 -10.22 7.20 -23.16
N LEU A 429 -10.79 7.60 -22.03
CA LEU A 429 -12.09 7.07 -21.58
C LEU A 429 -13.24 7.48 -22.51
N ALA A 430 -13.12 8.61 -23.20
CA ALA A 430 -14.12 9.08 -24.16
C ALA A 430 -14.23 8.14 -25.38
N THR A 431 -13.16 7.39 -25.70
CA THR A 431 -13.20 6.39 -26.78
C THR A 431 -14.09 5.17 -26.48
N PHE A 432 -14.56 5.03 -25.24
CA PHE A 432 -15.45 3.95 -24.80
C PHE A 432 -16.89 4.42 -24.52
N GLY A 433 -17.26 5.61 -25.00
CA GLY A 433 -18.66 6.07 -25.07
C GLY A 433 -19.23 5.82 -26.47
N ASN A 434 -20.53 5.52 -26.55
CA ASN A 434 -21.26 5.43 -27.83
C ASN A 434 -21.38 6.77 -28.58
#